data_AF-A0A4S2ALV7-F1
#
_entry.id   AF-A0A4S2ALV7-F1
#
_cell.length_a   1.000
_cell.length_b   1.000
_cell.length_c   1.000
_cell.angle_alpha   90.00
_cell.angle_beta   90.00
_cell.angle_gamma   90.00
#
_symmetry.space_group_name_H-M   'P 1'
#
loop_
_entity.id
_entity.type
_entity.pdbx_description
1 polymer ?
#
loop_
_entity_poly.entity_id
_entity_poly.type
_entity_poly.pdbx_seq_one_letter_code
_entity_poly.pdbx_strand_id
1 'polypeptide(L)'
;MKHLLLIIVAVVCIAVVAGCADNSRLRDHIDRAGRLADTCPDSAIALLDSLSPAINQADKATRMRYDLMLIKSRDKAYIEHRNDSMIAPVVEYFTDHTDPDLTPLALYYAGRVYSDLGDAPRALDYYYNALNSLNDNPENNMMRYLISGQIWNNFSATGHIRKCKVLF
;
A
#
# COMPACT_ATOMS: atom_id res chain seq x y z
N MET A 1 35.58 -34.28 -3.25
CA MET A 1 34.20 -34.07 -2.73
C MET A 1 34.06 -32.81 -1.87
N LYS A 2 34.93 -32.56 -0.87
CA LYS A 2 34.87 -31.34 -0.03
C LYS A 2 34.99 -30.02 -0.82
N HIS A 3 35.93 -29.94 -1.76
CA HIS A 3 36.10 -28.75 -2.62
C HIS A 3 34.91 -28.50 -3.56
N LEU A 4 34.29 -29.57 -4.09
CA LEU A 4 33.09 -29.47 -4.93
C LEU A 4 31.89 -28.94 -4.12
N LEU A 5 31.72 -29.41 -2.88
CA LEU A 5 30.69 -28.94 -1.97
C LEU A 5 30.87 -27.46 -1.60
N LEU A 6 32.12 -27.02 -1.38
CA LEU A 6 32.44 -25.60 -1.12
C LEU A 6 32.14 -24.70 -2.33
N ILE A 7 32.41 -25.15 -3.55
CA ILE A 7 32.09 -24.41 -4.78
C ILE A 7 30.56 -24.26 -4.94
N ILE A 8 29.79 -25.33 -4.72
CA ILE A 8 28.32 -25.29 -4.79
C ILE A 8 27.75 -24.31 -3.78
N VAL A 9 28.22 -24.36 -2.52
CA VAL A 9 27.79 -23.41 -1.47
C VAL A 9 28.13 -21.98 -1.87
N ALA A 10 29.34 -21.72 -2.36
CA ALA A 10 29.75 -20.38 -2.80
C ALA A 10 28.87 -19.84 -3.94
N VAL A 11 28.55 -20.66 -4.94
CA VAL A 11 27.67 -20.27 -6.06
C VAL A 11 26.25 -19.97 -5.58
N VAL A 12 25.69 -20.80 -4.68
CA VAL A 12 24.37 -20.55 -4.09
C VAL A 12 24.37 -19.25 -3.27
N CYS A 13 25.41 -19.00 -2.48
CA CYS A 13 25.55 -17.76 -1.73
C CYS A 13 25.59 -16.52 -2.65
N ILE A 14 26.36 -16.58 -3.74
CA ILE A 14 26.44 -15.48 -4.72
C ILE A 14 25.07 -15.24 -5.38
N ALA A 15 24.36 -16.30 -5.78
CA ALA A 15 23.04 -16.18 -6.39
C ALA A 15 22.01 -15.55 -5.43
N VAL A 16 22.04 -15.93 -4.15
CA VAL A 16 21.17 -15.36 -3.12
C VAL A 16 21.47 -13.87 -2.90
N VAL A 17 22.75 -13.50 -2.78
CA VAL A 17 23.16 -12.09 -2.58
C VAL A 17 22.74 -11.22 -3.76
N ALA A 18 22.92 -11.70 -4.99
CA ALA A 18 22.48 -10.99 -6.20
C ALA A 18 20.96 -10.77 -6.19
N GLY A 19 20.16 -11.81 -5.91
CA GLY A 19 18.70 -11.70 -5.85
C GLY A 19 18.19 -10.79 -4.72
N CYS A 20 18.88 -10.74 -3.58
CA CYS A 20 18.55 -9.82 -2.49
C CYS A 20 18.83 -8.36 -2.88
N ALA A 21 19.95 -8.09 -3.55
CA ALA A 21 20.33 -6.74 -3.98
C ALA A 21 19.40 -6.19 -5.08
N ASP A 22 18.91 -7.05 -5.97
CA ASP A 22 17.95 -6.64 -7.00
C ASP A 22 16.58 -6.31 -6.40
N ASN A 23 16.12 -7.09 -5.42
CA ASN A 23 14.86 -6.81 -4.72
C ASN A 23 14.92 -5.51 -3.89
N SER A 24 16.04 -5.20 -3.23
CA SER A 24 16.16 -3.95 -2.47
C SER A 24 16.09 -2.73 -3.39
N ARG A 25 16.83 -2.75 -4.51
CA ARG A 25 16.76 -1.69 -5.53
C ARG A 25 15.37 -1.54 -6.13
N LEU A 26 14.69 -2.65 -6.39
CA LEU A 26 13.32 -2.65 -6.90
C LEU A 26 12.37 -1.98 -5.90
N ARG A 27 12.50 -2.27 -4.60
CA ARG A 27 11.73 -1.60 -3.53
C ARG A 27 11.98 -0.09 -3.48
N ASP A 28 13.24 0.35 -3.63
CA ASP A 28 13.56 1.79 -3.65
C ASP A 28 12.86 2.53 -4.80
N HIS A 29 12.78 1.89 -5.98
CA HIS A 29 12.06 2.43 -7.13
C HIS A 29 10.54 2.46 -6.91
N ILE A 30 9.97 1.42 -6.30
CA ILE A 30 8.56 1.37 -5.90
C ILE A 30 8.25 2.52 -4.92
N ASP A 31 9.07 2.72 -3.90
CA ASP A 31 8.88 3.78 -2.91
C ASP A 31 9.00 5.17 -3.50
N ARG A 32 9.92 5.34 -4.47
CA ARG A 32 10.02 6.58 -5.22
C ARG A 32 8.74 6.87 -6.00
N ALA A 33 8.15 5.86 -6.65
CA ALA A 33 6.85 6.02 -7.30
C ALA A 33 5.76 6.41 -6.28
N GLY A 34 5.76 5.75 -5.11
CA GLY A 34 4.87 6.06 -4.00
C GLY A 34 4.92 7.51 -3.52
N ARG A 35 6.12 8.11 -3.47
CA ARG A 35 6.29 9.55 -3.14
C ARG A 35 5.87 10.46 -4.30
N LEU A 36 6.17 10.07 -5.54
CA LEU A 36 5.74 10.82 -6.72
C LEU A 36 4.22 10.88 -6.84
N ALA A 37 3.49 9.85 -6.41
CA ALA A 37 2.04 9.78 -6.50
C ALA A 37 1.32 10.97 -5.86
N ASP A 38 1.89 11.58 -4.81
CA ASP A 38 1.26 12.73 -4.13
C ASP A 38 1.36 14.05 -4.92
N THR A 39 2.23 14.13 -5.94
CA THR A 39 2.49 15.36 -6.70
C THR A 39 2.34 15.19 -8.22
N CYS A 40 2.68 14.02 -8.74
CA CYS A 40 2.72 13.67 -10.16
C CYS A 40 2.22 12.23 -10.36
N PRO A 41 0.92 11.95 -10.16
CA PRO A 41 0.39 10.58 -10.14
C PRO A 41 0.55 9.85 -11.48
N ASP A 42 0.40 10.51 -12.63
CA ASP A 42 0.63 9.90 -13.95
C ASP A 42 2.08 9.42 -14.12
N SER A 43 3.05 10.23 -13.66
CA SER A 43 4.47 9.86 -13.66
C SER A 43 4.76 8.70 -12.72
N ALA A 44 4.06 8.61 -11.59
CA ALA A 44 4.17 7.48 -10.67
C ALA A 44 3.64 6.19 -11.30
N ILE A 45 2.49 6.25 -11.99
CA ILE A 45 1.93 5.12 -12.74
C ILE A 45 2.91 4.68 -13.83
N ALA A 46 3.41 5.61 -14.66
CA ALA A 46 4.37 5.29 -15.72
C ALA A 46 5.65 4.63 -15.18
N LEU A 47 6.15 5.09 -14.02
CA LEU A 47 7.28 4.46 -13.34
C LEU A 47 6.93 3.03 -12.89
N LEU A 48 5.78 2.82 -12.25
CA LEU A 48 5.35 1.49 -11.80
C LEU A 48 5.16 0.53 -12.99
N ASP A 49 4.53 0.97 -14.07
CA ASP A 49 4.35 0.18 -15.29
C ASP A 49 5.70 -0.28 -15.87
N SER A 50 6.72 0.58 -15.82
CA SER A 50 8.08 0.21 -16.25
C SER A 50 8.74 -0.88 -15.38
N LEU A 51 8.32 -1.01 -14.12
CA LEU A 51 8.84 -2.00 -13.18
C LEU A 51 8.07 -3.34 -13.27
N SER A 52 6.85 -3.34 -13.81
CA SER A 52 5.97 -4.52 -13.89
C SER A 52 6.67 -5.82 -14.34
N PRO A 53 7.56 -5.83 -15.35
CA PRO A 53 8.25 -7.06 -15.75
C PRO A 53 9.10 -7.70 -14.64
N ALA A 54 9.73 -6.88 -13.78
CA ALA A 54 10.56 -7.34 -12.67
C ALA A 54 9.72 -7.82 -11.48
N ILE A 55 8.54 -7.25 -11.27
CA ILE A 55 7.63 -7.58 -10.15
C ILE A 55 7.19 -9.05 -10.18
N ASN A 56 7.03 -9.63 -11.36
CA ASN A 56 6.65 -11.04 -11.52
C ASN A 56 7.65 -12.01 -10.89
N GLN A 57 8.93 -11.63 -10.81
CA GLN A 57 10.00 -12.44 -10.22
C GLN A 57 10.34 -12.03 -8.78
N ALA A 58 9.74 -10.94 -8.28
CA ALA A 58 10.01 -10.43 -6.95
C ALA A 58 9.40 -11.30 -5.85
N ASP A 59 9.80 -11.09 -4.59
CA ASP A 59 9.16 -11.76 -3.46
C ASP A 59 7.74 -11.20 -3.18
N LYS A 60 6.96 -11.92 -2.35
CA LYS A 60 5.59 -11.52 -2.01
C LYS A 60 5.54 -10.11 -1.41
N ALA A 61 6.47 -9.79 -0.50
CA ALA A 61 6.56 -8.47 0.12
C ALA A 61 6.68 -7.34 -0.90
N THR A 62 7.55 -7.52 -1.91
CA THR A 62 7.79 -6.53 -2.95
C THR A 62 6.59 -6.40 -3.88
N ARG A 63 5.93 -7.51 -4.23
CA ARG A 63 4.68 -7.48 -5.01
C ARG A 63 3.57 -6.71 -4.28
N MET A 64 3.35 -6.98 -3.00
CA MET A 64 2.30 -6.29 -2.22
C MET A 64 2.60 -4.80 -2.04
N ARG A 65 3.87 -4.44 -1.88
CA ARG A 65 4.31 -3.03 -1.84
C ARG A 65 4.08 -2.34 -3.18
N TYR A 66 4.40 -3.01 -4.30
CA TYR A 66 4.12 -2.52 -5.64
C TYR A 66 2.62 -2.28 -5.86
N ASP A 67 1.78 -3.27 -5.55
CA ASP A 67 0.34 -3.17 -5.72
C ASP A 67 -0.25 -2.02 -4.87
N LEU A 68 0.23 -1.85 -3.63
CA LEU A 68 -0.17 -0.74 -2.77
C LEU A 68 0.19 0.62 -3.37
N MET A 69 1.40 0.78 -3.91
CA MET A 69 1.81 2.03 -4.57
C MET A 69 1.05 2.28 -5.88
N LEU A 70 0.68 1.22 -6.61
CA LEU A 70 -0.14 1.34 -7.82
C LEU A 70 -1.58 1.74 -7.50
N ILE A 71 -2.18 1.18 -6.45
CA ILE A 71 -3.48 1.61 -5.93
C ILE A 71 -3.43 3.09 -5.55
N LYS A 72 -2.45 3.48 -4.71
CA LYS A 72 -2.22 4.87 -4.33
C LYS A 72 -2.12 5.80 -5.55
N SER A 73 -1.32 5.42 -6.54
CA SER A 73 -1.07 6.27 -7.70
C SER A 73 -2.33 6.43 -8.57
N ARG A 74 -3.11 5.35 -8.75
CA ARG A 74 -4.39 5.38 -9.47
C ARG A 74 -5.44 6.22 -8.74
N ASP A 75 -5.56 6.06 -7.42
CA ASP A 75 -6.46 6.88 -6.59
C ASP A 75 -6.13 8.38 -6.73
N LYS A 76 -4.83 8.72 -6.65
CA LYS A 76 -4.34 10.10 -6.80
C LYS A 76 -4.48 10.65 -8.23
N ALA A 77 -4.54 9.78 -9.23
CA ALA A 77 -4.86 10.12 -10.62
C ALA A 77 -6.38 10.22 -10.87
N TYR A 78 -7.23 10.05 -9.84
CA TYR A 78 -8.69 10.00 -9.97
C TYR A 78 -9.19 8.87 -10.89
N ILE A 79 -8.44 7.76 -10.96
CA ILE A 79 -8.85 6.57 -11.67
C ILE A 79 -9.68 5.71 -10.72
N GLU A 80 -11.00 5.68 -10.96
CA GLU A 80 -11.95 4.93 -10.14
C GLU A 80 -11.63 3.44 -10.06
N HIS A 81 -11.70 2.89 -8.86
CA HIS A 81 -11.58 1.45 -8.62
C HIS A 81 -12.90 0.72 -8.93
N ARG A 82 -12.82 -0.37 -9.70
CA ARG A 82 -14.01 -1.13 -10.16
C ARG A 82 -14.18 -2.51 -9.55
N ASN A 83 -13.19 -2.96 -8.79
CA ASN A 83 -13.22 -4.19 -8.01
C ASN A 83 -12.21 -4.10 -6.86
N ASP A 84 -12.24 -5.09 -5.98
CA ASP A 84 -11.37 -5.21 -4.81
C ASP A 84 -10.23 -6.21 -5.00
N SER A 85 -10.07 -6.80 -6.21
CA SER A 85 -9.17 -7.94 -6.44
C SER A 85 -7.70 -7.61 -6.19
N MET A 86 -7.32 -6.33 -6.30
CA MET A 86 -5.96 -5.85 -6.06
C MET A 86 -5.76 -5.40 -4.61
N ILE A 87 -6.77 -4.78 -3.97
CA ILE A 87 -6.62 -4.25 -2.60
C ILE A 87 -6.81 -5.31 -1.53
N ALA A 88 -7.71 -6.28 -1.73
CA ALA A 88 -7.96 -7.35 -0.76
C ALA A 88 -6.68 -8.12 -0.37
N PRO A 89 -5.86 -8.65 -1.31
CA PRO A 89 -4.62 -9.35 -0.94
C PRO A 89 -3.56 -8.43 -0.34
N VAL A 90 -3.55 -7.15 -0.72
CA VAL A 90 -2.64 -6.14 -0.14
C VAL A 90 -2.97 -5.90 1.33
N VAL A 91 -4.24 -5.72 1.66
CA VAL A 91 -4.69 -5.55 3.05
C VAL A 91 -4.35 -6.78 3.86
N GLU A 92 -4.75 -7.98 3.40
CA GLU A 92 -4.47 -9.26 4.07
C GLU A 92 -2.97 -9.38 4.40
N TYR A 93 -2.11 -9.12 3.42
CA TYR A 93 -0.67 -9.21 3.62
C TYR A 93 -0.15 -8.25 4.69
N PHE A 94 -0.50 -6.96 4.63
CA PHE A 94 0.06 -5.98 5.57
C PHE A 94 -0.54 -6.09 6.97
N THR A 95 -1.81 -6.49 7.10
CA THR A 95 -2.40 -6.76 8.42
C THR A 95 -1.74 -7.96 9.10
N ASP A 96 -1.36 -9.00 8.36
CA ASP A 96 -0.69 -10.18 8.91
C ASP A 96 0.77 -9.90 9.32
N HIS A 97 1.45 -8.96 8.67
CA HIS A 97 2.86 -8.65 8.91
C HIS A 97 3.08 -7.43 9.81
N THR A 98 2.04 -6.63 10.08
CA THR A 98 2.07 -5.43 10.94
C THR A 98 3.21 -4.47 10.60
N ASP A 99 3.31 -4.06 9.34
CA ASP A 99 4.24 -3.00 8.93
C ASP A 99 3.70 -1.64 9.42
N PRO A 100 4.41 -0.90 10.29
CA PRO A 100 3.87 0.28 10.96
C PRO A 100 3.55 1.43 10.01
N ASP A 101 4.18 1.47 8.83
CA ASP A 101 3.98 2.53 7.84
C ASP A 101 3.00 2.08 6.75
N LEU A 102 3.12 0.81 6.29
CA LEU A 102 2.32 0.31 5.17
C LEU A 102 0.95 -0.25 5.58
N THR A 103 0.79 -0.77 6.80
CA THR A 103 -0.50 -1.28 7.29
C THR A 103 -1.58 -0.20 7.33
N PRO A 104 -1.38 0.96 7.99
CA PRO A 104 -2.39 2.02 7.95
C PRO A 104 -2.64 2.52 6.52
N LEU A 105 -1.62 2.50 5.65
CA LEU A 105 -1.75 2.94 4.26
C LEU A 105 -2.61 1.99 3.42
N ALA A 106 -2.39 0.69 3.56
CA ALA A 106 -3.22 -0.34 2.94
C ALA A 106 -4.67 -0.24 3.40
N LEU A 107 -4.91 -0.08 4.70
CA LEU A 107 -6.25 0.09 5.25
C LEU A 107 -6.92 1.39 4.74
N TYR A 108 -6.18 2.50 4.66
CA TYR A 108 -6.71 3.75 4.11
C TYR A 108 -7.15 3.59 2.65
N TYR A 109 -6.32 2.99 1.80
CA TYR A 109 -6.68 2.78 0.39
C TYR A 109 -7.76 1.71 0.20
N ALA A 110 -7.89 0.74 1.11
CA ALA A 110 -9.07 -0.12 1.15
C ALA A 110 -10.34 0.68 1.37
N GLY A 111 -10.33 1.62 2.32
CA GLY A 111 -11.45 2.55 2.51
C GLY A 111 -11.81 3.31 1.23
N ARG A 112 -10.79 3.81 0.50
CA ARG A 112 -10.98 4.50 -0.79
C ARG A 112 -11.61 3.58 -1.85
N VAL A 113 -11.05 2.38 -2.04
CA VAL A 113 -11.56 1.41 -3.01
C VAL A 113 -13.00 1.02 -2.71
N TYR A 114 -13.33 0.67 -1.46
CA TYR A 114 -14.72 0.31 -1.11
C TYR A 114 -15.68 1.49 -1.19
N SER A 115 -15.19 2.72 -1.05
CA SER A 115 -15.98 3.92 -1.32
C SER A 115 -16.32 4.06 -2.80
N ASP A 116 -15.37 3.83 -3.71
CA ASP A 116 -15.62 3.82 -5.17
C ASP A 116 -16.60 2.71 -5.57
N LEU A 117 -16.56 1.57 -4.87
CA LEU A 117 -17.51 0.47 -5.05
C LEU A 117 -18.91 0.75 -4.47
N GLY A 118 -19.11 1.89 -3.80
CA GLY A 118 -20.37 2.27 -3.16
C GLY A 118 -20.67 1.54 -1.84
N ASP A 119 -19.71 0.79 -1.28
CA ASP A 119 -19.84 0.10 0.00
C ASP A 119 -19.37 1.01 1.15
N ALA A 120 -20.21 1.98 1.48
CA ALA A 120 -19.93 2.96 2.53
C ALA A 120 -19.65 2.33 3.92
N PRO A 121 -20.37 1.29 4.37
CA PRO A 121 -20.06 0.62 5.64
C PRO A 121 -18.65 0.03 5.67
N ARG A 122 -18.26 -0.77 4.66
CA ARG A 122 -16.90 -1.34 4.61
C ARG A 122 -15.84 -0.26 4.49
N ALA A 123 -16.10 0.79 3.71
CA ALA A 123 -15.19 1.92 3.60
C ALA A 123 -14.90 2.57 4.96
N LEU A 124 -15.95 2.83 5.74
CA LEU A 124 -15.83 3.39 7.09
C LEU A 124 -15.05 2.48 8.03
N ASP A 125 -15.34 1.17 8.03
CA ASP A 125 -14.62 0.20 8.86
C ASP A 125 -13.11 0.22 8.55
N TYR A 126 -12.74 0.26 7.27
CA TYR A 126 -11.34 0.37 6.86
C TYR A 126 -10.69 1.70 7.28
N TYR A 127 -11.40 2.83 7.17
CA TYR A 127 -10.88 4.10 7.65
C TYR A 127 -10.66 4.13 9.16
N TYR A 128 -11.57 3.55 9.97
CA TYR A 128 -11.36 3.43 11.41
C TYR A 128 -10.18 2.52 11.74
N ASN A 129 -10.07 1.37 11.07
CA ASN A 129 -8.94 0.48 11.26
C ASN A 129 -7.62 1.18 10.89
N ALA A 130 -7.58 1.94 9.79
CA ALA A 130 -6.42 2.73 9.42
C ALA A 130 -6.04 3.74 10.51
N LEU A 131 -7.02 4.47 11.07
CA LEU A 131 -6.79 5.46 12.12
C LEU A 131 -6.24 4.82 13.41
N ASN A 132 -6.76 3.65 13.76
CA ASN A 132 -6.36 2.88 14.94
C ASN A 132 -4.98 2.22 14.78
N SER A 133 -4.55 1.93 13.56
CA SER A 133 -3.22 1.38 13.27
C SER A 133 -2.11 2.43 13.22
N LEU A 134 -2.44 3.73 13.20
CA LEU A 134 -1.44 4.79 13.26
C LEU A 134 -0.90 4.93 14.69
N ASN A 135 0.43 4.90 14.84
CA ASN A 135 1.09 5.22 16.10
C ASN A 135 1.07 6.74 16.37
N ASP A 136 1.42 7.15 17.60
CA ASP A 136 1.40 8.57 18.03
C ASP A 136 2.60 9.40 17.48
N ASN A 137 3.20 8.99 16.36
CA ASN A 137 4.24 9.76 15.69
C ASN A 137 3.64 11.00 14.98
N PRO A 138 4.18 12.22 15.21
CA PRO A 138 3.75 13.42 14.50
C PRO A 138 3.80 13.33 12.96
N GLU A 139 4.66 12.49 12.38
CA GLU A 139 4.72 12.26 10.93
C GLU A 139 3.39 11.69 10.38
N ASN A 140 2.63 10.99 11.22
CA ASN A 140 1.33 10.43 10.88
C ASN A 140 0.17 11.45 10.95
N ASN A 141 0.40 12.67 11.42
CA ASN A 141 -0.66 13.68 11.56
C ASN A 141 -1.35 14.00 10.22
N MET A 142 -0.59 14.06 9.13
CA MET A 142 -1.16 14.28 7.81
C MET A 142 -2.09 13.13 7.42
N MET A 143 -1.68 11.89 7.70
CA MET A 143 -2.49 10.73 7.40
C MET A 143 -3.74 10.65 8.27
N ARG A 144 -3.64 10.96 9.57
CA ARG A 144 -4.80 11.10 10.46
C ARG A 144 -5.80 12.11 9.89
N TYR A 145 -5.33 13.29 9.48
CA TYR A 145 -6.18 14.32 8.89
C TYR A 145 -6.89 13.83 7.61
N LEU A 146 -6.17 13.14 6.72
CA LEU A 146 -6.75 12.57 5.50
C LEU A 146 -7.84 11.54 5.80
N ILE A 147 -7.60 10.63 6.75
CA ILE A 147 -8.56 9.61 7.16
C ILE A 147 -9.81 10.27 7.77
N SER A 148 -9.62 11.21 8.69
CA SER A 148 -10.73 11.94 9.33
C SER A 148 -11.60 12.69 8.33
N GLY A 149 -10.98 13.29 7.30
CA GLY A 149 -11.70 13.93 6.20
C GLY A 149 -12.58 12.96 5.41
N GLN A 150 -12.08 11.75 5.11
CA GLN A 150 -12.87 10.74 4.40
C GLN A 150 -14.05 10.22 5.22
N ILE A 151 -13.84 10.00 6.53
CA ILE A 151 -14.91 9.61 7.45
C ILE A 151 -16.01 10.69 7.49
N TRP A 152 -15.63 11.96 7.57
CA TRP A 152 -16.57 13.08 7.57
C TRP A 152 -17.37 13.17 6.27
N ASN A 153 -16.72 13.02 5.12
CA ASN A 153 -17.38 13.02 3.80
C ASN A 153 -18.43 11.90 3.72
N ASN A 154 -18.09 10.69 4.18
CA ASN A 154 -18.99 9.54 4.13
C ASN A 154 -20.23 9.72 5.05
N PHE A 155 -20.05 10.27 6.26
CA PHE A 155 -21.18 10.60 7.14
C PHE A 155 -22.08 11.71 6.60
N SER A 156 -21.49 12.69 5.93
CA SER A 156 -22.24 13.79 5.30
C SER A 156 -23.10 13.27 4.15
N ALA A 157 -22.55 12.37 3.31
CA ALA A 157 -23.27 11.74 2.22
C ALA A 157 -24.42 10.83 2.70
N THR A 158 -24.26 10.17 3.86
CA THR A 158 -25.27 9.26 4.42
C THR A 158 -26.28 9.93 5.36
N GLY A 159 -26.21 11.25 5.57
CA GLY A 159 -27.14 11.99 6.43
C GLY A 159 -26.97 11.75 7.95
N HIS A 160 -25.88 11.09 8.36
CA HIS A 160 -25.63 10.67 9.76
C HIS A 160 -24.72 11.65 10.52
N ILE A 161 -24.80 12.95 10.23
CA ILE A 161 -23.91 14.01 10.75
C ILE A 161 -23.84 14.05 12.28
N ARG A 162 -24.89 13.62 12.99
CA ARG A 162 -24.91 13.58 14.47
C ARG A 162 -23.91 12.57 15.06
N LYS A 163 -23.61 11.46 14.37
CA LYS A 163 -22.61 10.47 14.83
C LYS A 163 -21.18 11.00 14.71
N CYS A 164 -20.94 11.89 13.75
CA CYS A 164 -19.62 12.47 13.50
C CYS A 164 -19.14 13.41 14.62
N LYS A 165 -20.04 14.15 15.29
CA LYS A 165 -19.70 15.06 16.41
C LYS A 165 -19.20 14.37 17.68
N VAL A 166 -19.37 13.05 17.79
CA VAL A 166 -18.95 12.29 18.98
C VAL A 166 -17.53 11.77 18.83
N LEU A 167 -17.00 11.76 17.60
CA LEU A 167 -15.69 11.17 17.27
C LEU A 167 -14.56 12.22 17.21
N PHE A 168 -14.88 13.52 17.33
CA PHE A 168 -13.95 14.64 17.26
C PHE A 168 -14.21 15.66 18.37
#